data_AF-A0A958Q6Z2-F1
#
_entry.id   AF-A0A958Q6Z2-F1
#
_cell.length_a   1.000
_cell.length_b   1.000
_cell.length_c   1.000
_cell.angle_alpha   90.00
_cell.angle_beta   90.00
_cell.angle_gamma   90.00
#
_symmetry.space_group_name_H-M   'P 1'
#
loop_
_entity.id
_entity.type
_entity.pdbx_description
1 polymer ?
#
loop_
_entity_poly.entity_id
_entity_poly.type
_entity_poly.pdbx_seq_one_letter_code
_entity_poly.pdbx_strand_id
1 'polypeptide(L)'
;EEEPLRNLLHLALACLFVTLVAYTEESVHASNTIAIAHSTKMLQTLPHPGKSVPLNVQLQGTRNAKFLLKTEIVRDGRRFQIDLPHAVINAYDQPEYKVEIIAPVLDVSYRFTLIDPSGKVVTRSSWHYLRRNCVPRLALANMEIEEQAPPSQKASTLREYASQLEEDIESYDNALLLLQELSPLVGKR
;
A
#
# COMPACT_ATOMS: atom_id res chain seq x y z
N GLU A 1 47.83 63.01 14.32
CA GLU A 1 46.44 63.00 13.79
C GLU A 1 46.22 61.83 12.82
N GLU A 2 46.52 60.58 13.21
CA GLU A 2 46.39 59.40 12.32
C GLU A 2 45.43 58.31 12.85
N GLU A 3 44.81 58.51 14.02
CA GLU A 3 43.92 57.51 14.63
C GLU A 3 42.56 57.28 13.94
N PRO A 4 41.89 58.24 13.25
CA PRO A 4 40.52 57.99 12.77
C PRO A 4 40.46 57.01 11.59
N LEU A 5 41.55 56.89 10.81
CA LEU A 5 41.60 56.03 9.63
C LEU A 5 41.74 54.54 9.96
N ARG A 6 42.38 54.19 11.09
CA ARG A 6 42.52 52.78 11.53
C ARG A 6 41.21 52.18 12.01
N ASN A 7 40.38 52.95 12.71
CA ASN A 7 39.10 52.46 13.23
C ASN A 7 38.08 52.20 12.11
N LEU A 8 38.11 52.98 11.02
CA LEU A 8 37.26 52.74 9.84
C LEU A 8 37.64 51.46 9.09
N LEU A 9 38.94 51.16 8.99
CA LEU A 9 39.43 49.95 8.31
C LEU A 9 39.03 48.67 9.07
N HIS A 10 39.12 48.68 10.40
CA HIS A 10 38.71 47.54 11.23
C HIS A 10 37.20 47.30 11.22
N LEU A 11 36.39 48.37 11.18
CA LEU A 11 34.93 48.23 11.07
C LEU A 11 34.50 47.66 9.71
N ALA A 12 35.14 48.11 8.63
CA ALA A 12 34.86 47.63 7.28
C ALA A 12 35.24 46.14 7.10
N LEU A 13 36.38 45.71 7.65
CA LEU A 13 36.82 44.30 7.63
C LEU A 13 35.90 43.39 8.46
N ALA A 14 35.39 43.86 9.60
CA ALA A 14 34.46 43.09 10.42
C ALA A 14 33.10 42.88 9.72
N CYS A 15 32.56 43.91 9.05
CA CYS A 15 31.32 43.78 8.26
C CYS A 15 31.47 42.84 7.06
N LEU A 16 32.65 42.82 6.41
CA LEU A 16 32.92 41.93 5.29
C LEU A 16 33.03 40.46 5.73
N PHE A 17 33.57 40.20 6.93
CA PHE A 17 33.60 38.85 7.49
C PHE A 17 32.22 38.32 7.90
N VAL A 18 31.36 39.17 8.48
CA VAL A 18 30.00 38.77 8.87
C VAL A 18 29.12 38.46 7.65
N THR A 19 29.29 39.21 6.56
CA THR A 19 28.55 38.94 5.31
C THR A 19 29.08 37.72 4.56
N LEU A 20 30.37 37.41 4.61
CA LEU A 20 30.92 36.20 3.99
C LEU A 20 30.50 34.92 4.72
N VAL A 21 30.43 34.93 6.06
CA VAL A 21 29.99 33.78 6.87
C VAL A 21 28.49 33.53 6.71
N ALA A 22 27.68 34.58 6.50
CA ALA A 22 26.25 34.42 6.25
C ALA A 22 25.93 33.80 4.87
N TYR A 23 26.87 33.80 3.92
CA TYR A 23 26.64 33.33 2.55
C TYR A 23 27.09 31.89 2.28
N THR A 24 27.75 31.22 3.22
CA THR A 24 28.30 29.86 3.01
C THR A 24 27.42 28.71 3.51
N GLU A 25 26.21 28.98 4.02
CA GLU A 25 25.31 27.93 4.53
C GLU A 25 23.99 27.78 3.74
N GLU A 26 23.90 28.31 2.52
CA GLU A 26 22.93 27.79 1.55
C GLU A 26 23.51 26.54 0.88
N SER A 27 23.71 25.48 1.68
CA SER A 27 23.77 24.15 1.11
C SER A 27 22.43 23.92 0.43
N VAL A 28 22.45 23.89 -0.89
CA VAL A 28 21.36 23.37 -1.72
C VAL A 28 21.25 21.89 -1.37
N HIS A 29 20.60 21.58 -0.25
CA HIS A 29 20.06 20.27 0.01
C HIS A 29 19.03 20.06 -1.07
N ALA A 30 19.44 19.40 -2.16
CA ALA A 30 18.52 18.73 -3.05
C ALA A 30 17.64 17.85 -2.15
N SER A 31 16.47 18.38 -1.80
CA SER A 31 15.47 17.69 -1.02
C SER A 31 15.03 16.53 -1.90
N ASN A 32 15.68 15.38 -1.71
CA ASN A 32 15.26 14.14 -2.33
C ASN A 32 13.83 13.91 -1.87
N THR A 33 12.89 14.28 -2.73
CA THR A 33 11.48 14.20 -2.43
C THR A 33 11.16 12.72 -2.34
N ILE A 34 10.73 12.27 -1.16
CA ILE A 34 10.42 10.87 -0.94
C ILE A 34 9.17 10.54 -1.76
N ALA A 35 9.28 9.57 -2.65
CA ALA A 35 8.18 9.13 -3.50
C ALA A 35 7.72 7.72 -3.11
N ILE A 36 6.40 7.51 -3.14
CA ILE A 36 5.77 6.20 -2.92
C ILE A 36 5.61 5.53 -4.29
N ALA A 37 6.35 4.44 -4.51
CA ALA A 37 6.24 3.62 -5.71
C ALA A 37 5.40 2.37 -5.45
N HIS A 38 4.35 2.16 -6.25
CA HIS A 38 3.48 1.00 -6.17
C HIS A 38 3.06 0.58 -7.58
N SER A 39 3.13 -0.73 -7.87
CA SER A 39 2.74 -1.29 -9.16
C SER A 39 1.43 -2.06 -9.03
N THR A 40 0.43 -1.64 -9.81
CA THR A 40 -0.85 -2.35 -9.94
C THR A 40 -0.82 -3.39 -11.06
N LYS A 41 0.32 -3.63 -11.73
CA LYS A 41 0.41 -4.54 -12.88
C LYS A 41 0.03 -5.98 -12.53
N MET A 42 0.34 -6.43 -11.31
CA MET A 42 -0.07 -7.76 -10.81
C MET A 42 -1.56 -7.81 -10.40
N LEU A 43 -2.25 -6.67 -10.42
CA LEU A 43 -3.63 -6.50 -9.95
C LEU A 43 -4.62 -6.29 -11.11
N GLN A 44 -4.20 -6.53 -12.35
CA GLN A 44 -5.06 -6.36 -13.54
C GLN A 44 -6.30 -7.26 -13.51
N THR A 45 -6.23 -8.38 -12.80
CA THR A 45 -7.36 -9.24 -12.49
C THR A 45 -7.38 -9.49 -10.98
N LEU A 46 -8.43 -9.01 -10.32
CA LEU A 46 -8.67 -9.33 -8.92
C LEU A 46 -8.89 -10.86 -8.80
N PRO A 47 -8.21 -11.55 -7.86
CA PRO A 47 -8.49 -12.97 -7.58
C PRO A 47 -9.92 -13.11 -7.06
N HIS A 48 -10.45 -14.31 -6.86
CA HIS A 48 -11.82 -14.50 -6.34
C HIS A 48 -12.08 -13.76 -5.02
N PRO A 49 -13.33 -13.34 -4.74
CA PRO A 49 -13.67 -12.66 -3.49
C PRO A 49 -13.17 -13.45 -2.28
N GLY A 50 -12.68 -12.77 -1.25
CA GLY A 50 -12.17 -13.44 -0.06
C GLY A 50 -10.72 -13.93 -0.14
N LYS A 51 -10.08 -13.90 -1.32
CA LYS A 51 -8.65 -14.22 -1.46
C LYS A 51 -7.75 -13.06 -1.05
N SER A 52 -6.54 -13.36 -0.58
CA SER A 52 -5.51 -12.34 -0.32
C SER A 52 -4.99 -11.73 -1.62
N VAL A 53 -4.78 -10.41 -1.58
CA VAL A 53 -4.20 -9.60 -2.64
C VAL A 53 -2.98 -8.90 -2.05
N PRO A 54 -1.75 -9.27 -2.47
CA PRO A 54 -0.54 -8.65 -1.97
C PRO A 54 -0.34 -7.27 -2.61
N LEU A 55 -0.14 -6.26 -1.76
CA LEU A 55 0.26 -4.91 -2.16
C LEU A 55 1.70 -4.67 -1.68
N ASN A 56 2.61 -4.52 -2.63
CA ASN A 56 4.00 -4.16 -2.36
C ASN A 56 4.21 -2.68 -2.64
N VAL A 57 4.83 -1.98 -1.69
CA VAL A 57 5.06 -0.53 -1.75
C VAL A 57 6.52 -0.26 -1.46
N GLN A 58 7.17 0.52 -2.32
CA GLN A 58 8.58 0.87 -2.19
C GLN A 58 8.74 2.38 -1.99
N LEU A 59 9.63 2.78 -1.10
CA LEU A 59 9.98 4.19 -0.91
C LEU A 59 11.22 4.54 -1.72
N GLN A 60 11.08 5.53 -2.59
CA GLN A 60 12.17 6.07 -3.39
C GLN A 60 12.68 7.38 -2.77
N GLY A 61 13.98 7.67 -2.96
CA GLY A 61 14.60 8.88 -2.42
C GLY A 61 15.00 8.80 -0.94
N THR A 62 14.86 7.64 -0.29
CA THR A 62 15.26 7.43 1.10
C THR A 62 15.74 5.99 1.34
N ARG A 63 16.65 5.82 2.30
CA ARG A 63 17.07 4.52 2.88
C ARG A 63 16.54 4.31 4.30
N ASN A 64 15.84 5.30 4.84
CA ASN A 64 15.34 5.26 6.21
C ASN A 64 14.09 4.37 6.28
N ALA A 65 14.18 3.24 6.99
CA ALA A 65 13.08 2.31 7.21
C ALA A 65 12.19 2.65 8.43
N LYS A 66 12.45 3.76 9.13
CA LYS A 66 11.71 4.15 10.34
C LYS A 66 10.39 4.88 10.04
N PHE A 67 10.05 5.12 8.77
CA PHE A 67 8.76 5.70 8.44
C PHE A 67 7.62 4.74 8.75
N LEU A 68 6.48 5.29 9.11
CA LEU A 68 5.23 4.56 9.24
C LEU A 68 4.45 4.71 7.92
N LEU A 69 4.06 3.59 7.32
CA LEU A 69 3.16 3.61 6.16
C LEU A 69 1.74 3.28 6.63
N LYS A 70 0.78 4.16 6.34
CA LYS A 70 -0.65 3.89 6.56
C LYS A 70 -1.32 3.60 5.24
N THR A 71 -2.09 2.51 5.19
CA THR A 71 -2.89 2.13 4.03
C THR A 71 -4.34 2.38 4.35
N GLU A 72 -4.96 3.32 3.64
CA GLU A 72 -6.41 3.53 3.71
C GLU A 72 -7.06 2.73 2.59
N ILE A 73 -8.10 1.97 2.92
CA ILE A 73 -8.76 1.05 1.99
C ILE A 73 -10.26 1.31 2.07
N VAL A 74 -10.93 1.34 0.92
CA VAL A 74 -12.38 1.27 0.80
C VAL A 74 -12.70 0.04 -0.04
N ARG A 75 -13.24 -1.00 0.59
CA ARG A 75 -13.57 -2.29 -0.02
C ARG A 75 -15.08 -2.50 0.04
N ASP A 76 -15.72 -2.62 -1.12
CA ASP A 76 -17.18 -2.78 -1.25
C ASP A 76 -17.96 -1.77 -0.37
N GLY A 77 -17.55 -0.49 -0.45
CA GLY A 77 -18.16 0.62 0.31
C GLY A 77 -17.78 0.71 1.80
N ARG A 78 -17.02 -0.24 2.34
CA ARG A 78 -16.56 -0.22 3.74
C ARG A 78 -15.13 0.30 3.84
N ARG A 79 -14.88 1.23 4.76
CA ARG A 79 -13.55 1.82 4.98
C ARG A 79 -12.77 1.07 6.06
N PHE A 80 -11.50 0.82 5.78
CA PHE A 80 -10.53 0.19 6.67
C PHE A 80 -9.21 0.97 6.63
N GLN A 81 -8.41 0.81 7.67
CA GLN A 81 -7.06 1.34 7.72
C GLN A 81 -6.12 0.27 8.28
N ILE A 82 -4.95 0.13 7.66
CA ILE A 82 -3.88 -0.77 8.09
C ILE A 82 -2.62 0.06 8.31
N ASP A 83 -2.05 -0.04 9.50
CA ASP A 83 -0.81 0.65 9.87
C ASP A 83 0.37 -0.33 9.72
N LEU A 84 1.41 0.08 9.00
CA LEU A 84 2.59 -0.72 8.68
C LEU A 84 3.83 -0.04 9.29
N PRO A 85 4.19 -0.37 10.54
CA PRO A 85 5.22 0.36 11.29
C PRO A 85 6.66 0.02 10.87
N HIS A 86 6.86 -1.06 10.11
CA HIS A 86 8.18 -1.55 9.76
C HIS A 86 8.30 -1.80 8.26
N ALA A 87 9.30 -1.19 7.65
CA ALA A 87 9.73 -1.51 6.30
C ALA A 87 10.86 -2.56 6.35
N VAL A 88 10.92 -3.41 5.33
CA VAL A 88 12.07 -4.28 5.07
C VAL A 88 12.94 -3.62 4.02
N ILE A 89 14.26 -3.63 4.19
CA ILE A 89 15.17 -3.14 3.15
C ILE A 89 15.29 -4.19 2.05
N ASN A 90 15.01 -3.81 0.80
CA ASN A 90 15.12 -4.69 -0.35
C ASN A 90 16.58 -4.79 -0.86
N ALA A 91 16.80 -5.59 -1.90
CA ALA A 91 18.13 -5.80 -2.50
C ALA A 91 18.77 -4.54 -3.13
N TYR A 92 18.01 -3.45 -3.26
CA TYR A 92 18.46 -2.16 -3.80
C TYR A 92 18.62 -1.09 -2.71
N ASP A 93 18.72 -1.49 -1.44
CA ASP A 93 18.80 -0.62 -0.27
C ASP A 93 17.58 0.33 -0.11
N GLN A 94 16.42 -0.05 -0.62
CA GLN A 94 15.19 0.75 -0.52
C GLN A 94 14.22 0.14 0.50
N PRO A 95 13.55 0.96 1.34
CA PRO A 95 12.48 0.49 2.20
C PRO A 95 11.29 -0.03 1.38
N GLU A 96 10.84 -1.24 1.70
CA GLU A 96 9.70 -1.92 1.12
C GLU A 96 8.71 -2.31 2.21
N TYR A 97 7.43 -2.03 1.97
CA TYR A 97 6.31 -2.48 2.80
C TYR A 97 5.50 -3.50 2.01
N LYS A 98 5.01 -4.51 2.73
CA LYS A 98 4.12 -5.54 2.19
C LYS A 98 2.87 -5.55 3.03
N VAL A 99 1.72 -5.50 2.39
CA VAL A 99 0.41 -5.61 3.04
C VAL A 99 -0.49 -6.49 2.20
N GLU A 100 -1.22 -7.37 2.86
CA GLU A 100 -2.24 -8.19 2.21
C GLU A 100 -3.60 -7.59 2.49
N ILE A 101 -4.39 -7.42 1.44
CA ILE A 101 -5.80 -7.03 1.54
C ILE A 101 -6.66 -8.17 1.02
N ILE A 102 -7.88 -8.28 1.53
CA ILE A 102 -8.82 -9.28 0.99
C ILE A 102 -9.49 -8.72 -0.27
N ALA A 103 -9.55 -9.55 -1.31
CA ALA A 103 -10.18 -9.25 -2.58
C ALA A 103 -11.67 -8.90 -2.38
N PRO A 104 -12.16 -7.81 -3.00
CA PRO A 104 -13.54 -7.40 -2.89
C PRO A 104 -14.48 -8.31 -3.67
N VAL A 105 -15.78 -8.18 -3.40
CA VAL A 105 -16.82 -8.72 -4.27
C VAL A 105 -16.84 -7.97 -5.59
N LEU A 106 -16.85 -6.63 -5.56
CA LEU A 106 -16.97 -5.79 -6.76
C LEU A 106 -15.78 -4.85 -6.93
N ASP A 107 -15.49 -4.05 -5.91
CA ASP A 107 -14.47 -3.00 -6.01
C ASP A 107 -13.68 -2.77 -4.73
N VAL A 108 -12.44 -2.34 -4.93
CA VAL A 108 -11.59 -1.84 -3.87
C VAL A 108 -10.83 -0.62 -4.36
N SER A 109 -10.78 0.40 -3.52
CA SER A 109 -9.91 1.55 -3.70
C SER A 109 -8.99 1.69 -2.50
N TYR A 110 -7.74 2.08 -2.72
CA TYR A 110 -6.78 2.25 -1.63
C TYR A 110 -5.77 3.34 -1.93
N ARG A 111 -5.17 3.90 -0.87
CA ARG A 111 -4.04 4.83 -0.96
C ARG A 111 -3.07 4.63 0.19
N PHE A 112 -1.84 5.08 -0.01
CA PHE A 112 -0.79 5.02 0.97
C PHE A 112 -0.46 6.43 1.49
N THR A 113 -0.28 6.56 2.80
CA THR A 113 0.16 7.79 3.47
C THR A 113 1.44 7.48 4.22
N LEU A 114 2.52 8.20 3.89
CA LEU A 114 3.80 8.07 4.58
C LEU A 114 3.89 9.09 5.72
N ILE A 115 4.27 8.60 6.90
CA ILE A 115 4.38 9.38 8.13
C ILE A 115 5.80 9.23 8.68
N ASP A 116 6.41 10.35 9.04
CA ASP A 116 7.74 10.35 9.65
C ASP A 116 7.70 9.95 11.15
N PRO A 117 8.86 9.67 11.77
CA PRO A 117 8.92 9.34 13.19
C PRO A 117 8.39 10.44 14.12
N SER A 118 8.25 11.69 13.65
CA SER A 118 7.65 12.79 14.41
C SER A 118 6.11 12.79 14.36
N GLY A 119 5.52 11.90 13.54
CA GLY A 119 4.08 11.81 13.32
C GLY A 119 3.56 12.71 12.20
N LYS A 120 4.45 13.41 11.48
CA LYS A 120 4.05 14.31 10.38
C LYS A 120 3.90 13.53 9.08
N VAL A 121 2.85 13.87 8.33
CA VAL A 121 2.64 13.32 6.98
C VAL A 121 3.70 13.90 6.04
N VAL A 122 4.48 13.01 5.43
CA VAL A 122 5.51 13.35 4.45
C VAL A 122 4.91 13.45 3.06
N THR A 123 4.18 12.41 2.64
CA THR A 123 3.60 12.33 1.30
C THR A 123 2.42 11.35 1.28
N ARG A 124 1.59 11.44 0.23
CA ARG A 124 0.46 10.53 -0.02
C ARG A 124 0.49 10.09 -1.47
N SER A 125 0.20 8.81 -1.71
CA SER A 125 -0.05 8.32 -3.07
C SER A 125 -1.39 8.83 -3.59
N SER A 126 -1.58 8.77 -4.91
CA SER A 126 -2.92 8.81 -5.50
C SER A 126 -3.76 7.63 -5.02
N TRP A 127 -5.09 7.75 -5.15
CA TRP A 127 -5.97 6.59 -5.02
C TRP A 127 -5.75 5.62 -6.18
N HIS A 128 -5.61 4.35 -5.83
CA HIS A 128 -5.63 3.23 -6.75
C HIS A 128 -7.02 2.62 -6.72
N TYR A 129 -7.56 2.26 -7.89
CA TYR A 129 -8.89 1.69 -8.03
C TYR A 129 -8.79 0.37 -8.77
N LEU A 130 -9.32 -0.68 -8.15
CA LEU A 130 -9.46 -1.99 -8.74
C LEU A 130 -10.93 -2.36 -8.72
N ARG A 131 -11.46 -2.75 -9.88
CA ARG A 131 -12.86 -3.11 -10.04
C ARG A 131 -12.96 -4.32 -10.94
N ARG A 132 -13.81 -5.26 -10.58
CA ARG A 132 -14.14 -6.38 -11.46
C ARG A 132 -15.02 -5.92 -12.61
N ASN A 133 -14.82 -6.53 -13.77
CA ASN A 133 -15.69 -6.31 -14.93
C ASN A 133 -17.08 -6.94 -14.74
N CYS A 134 -17.18 -7.96 -13.88
CA CYS A 134 -18.42 -8.65 -13.55
C CYS A 134 -18.52 -8.91 -12.04
N VAL A 135 -19.75 -8.96 -11.53
CA VAL A 135 -20.00 -9.40 -10.15
C VAL A 135 -19.97 -10.93 -10.13
N PRO A 136 -19.08 -11.56 -9.34
CA PRO A 136 -19.03 -13.01 -9.24
C PRO A 136 -20.33 -13.54 -8.64
N ARG A 137 -20.80 -14.67 -9.15
CA ARG A 137 -21.99 -15.34 -8.63
C ARG A 137 -21.61 -16.00 -7.30
N LEU A 138 -22.08 -15.44 -6.19
CA LEU A 138 -21.84 -15.97 -4.83
C LEU A 138 -22.81 -17.09 -4.44
N ALA A 139 -23.62 -17.57 -5.39
CA ALA A 139 -24.51 -18.70 -5.14
C ALA A 139 -23.69 -19.98 -5.27
N LEU A 140 -23.88 -20.91 -4.34
CA LEU A 140 -23.34 -22.27 -4.42
C LEU A 140 -23.58 -22.83 -5.82
N ALA A 141 -22.58 -23.51 -6.37
CA ALA A 141 -22.74 -24.24 -7.63
C ALA A 141 -24.00 -25.15 -7.54
N ASN A 142 -25.05 -24.79 -8.29
CA ASN A 142 -26.24 -25.63 -8.41
C ASN A 142 -26.06 -26.50 -9.65
N MET A 143 -25.99 -27.81 -9.43
CA MET A 143 -25.70 -28.77 -10.48
C MET A 143 -27.00 -29.23 -11.14
N GLU A 144 -27.23 -28.77 -12.37
CA GLU A 144 -28.18 -29.40 -13.29
C GLU A 144 -27.35 -30.08 -14.39
N ILE A 145 -27.12 -31.39 -14.25
CA ILE A 145 -26.53 -32.19 -15.33
C ILE A 145 -27.65 -32.66 -16.23
N GLU A 146 -27.61 -32.24 -17.49
CA GLU A 146 -28.52 -32.74 -18.50
C GLU A 146 -28.21 -34.23 -18.77
N GLU A 147 -29.08 -35.13 -18.35
CA GLU A 147 -28.86 -36.58 -18.43
C GLU A 147 -28.64 -37.07 -19.86
N GLN A 148 -29.09 -36.32 -20.87
CA GLN A 148 -28.99 -36.68 -22.28
C GLN A 148 -27.73 -36.14 -22.98
N ALA A 149 -26.89 -35.36 -22.29
CA ALA A 149 -25.69 -34.79 -22.90
C ALA A 149 -24.66 -35.88 -23.31
N PRO A 150 -23.93 -35.70 -24.44
CA PRO A 150 -22.82 -36.56 -24.83
C PRO A 150 -21.77 -36.72 -23.71
N PRO A 151 -21.10 -37.89 -23.59
CA PRO A 151 -20.14 -38.15 -22.52
C PRO A 151 -19.00 -37.12 -22.42
N SER A 152 -18.52 -36.59 -23.54
CA SER A 152 -17.47 -35.56 -23.58
C SER A 152 -17.93 -34.22 -22.98
N GLN A 153 -19.18 -33.83 -23.25
CA GLN A 153 -19.78 -32.62 -22.68
C GLN A 153 -20.07 -32.79 -21.19
N LYS A 154 -20.49 -33.99 -20.76
CA LYS A 154 -20.63 -34.31 -19.33
C LYS A 154 -19.30 -34.20 -18.60
N ALA A 155 -18.23 -34.74 -19.16
CA ALA A 155 -16.90 -34.68 -18.56
C ALA A 155 -16.35 -33.26 -18.45
N SER A 156 -16.54 -32.41 -19.48
CA SER A 156 -16.13 -31.00 -19.41
C SER A 156 -16.95 -30.23 -18.38
N THR A 157 -18.26 -30.44 -18.34
CA THR A 157 -19.18 -29.82 -17.39
C THR A 157 -18.82 -30.20 -15.95
N LEU A 158 -18.57 -31.48 -15.69
CA LEU A 158 -18.13 -31.97 -14.38
C LEU A 158 -16.78 -31.37 -13.95
N ARG A 159 -15.83 -31.20 -14.87
CA ARG A 159 -14.55 -30.55 -14.57
C ARG A 159 -14.74 -29.07 -14.22
N GLU A 160 -15.57 -28.35 -14.96
CA GLU A 160 -15.89 -26.95 -14.67
C GLU A 160 -16.57 -26.81 -13.30
N TYR A 161 -17.52 -27.69 -12.98
CA TYR A 161 -18.14 -27.74 -11.65
C TYR A 161 -17.16 -28.09 -10.54
N ALA A 162 -16.26 -29.05 -10.76
CA ALA A 162 -15.24 -29.38 -9.77
C ALA A 162 -14.36 -28.16 -9.45
N SER A 163 -13.94 -27.42 -10.48
CA SER A 163 -13.17 -26.18 -10.32
C SER A 163 -13.97 -25.12 -9.55
N GLN A 164 -15.26 -24.93 -9.85
CA GLN A 164 -16.10 -23.97 -9.12
C GLN A 164 -16.31 -24.37 -7.66
N LEU A 165 -16.50 -25.67 -7.38
CA LEU A 165 -16.65 -26.17 -6.01
C LEU A 165 -15.35 -26.02 -5.20
N GLU A 166 -14.19 -26.23 -5.82
CA GLU A 166 -12.89 -25.96 -5.18
C GLU A 166 -12.76 -24.48 -4.78
N GLU A 167 -13.16 -23.56 -5.66
CA GLU A 167 -13.17 -22.13 -5.38
C GLU A 167 -14.15 -21.77 -4.26
N ASP A 168 -15.36 -22.34 -4.27
CA ASP A 168 -16.37 -22.16 -3.22
C ASP A 168 -15.85 -22.64 -1.86
N ILE A 169 -15.31 -23.86 -1.78
CA ILE A 169 -14.75 -24.44 -0.55
C ILE A 169 -13.67 -23.51 0.02
N GLU A 170 -12.72 -23.10 -0.81
CA GLU A 170 -11.62 -22.26 -0.34
C GLU A 170 -12.11 -20.85 0.06
N SER A 171 -13.21 -20.36 -0.52
CA SER A 171 -13.87 -19.13 -0.07
C SER A 171 -14.57 -19.30 1.29
N TYR A 172 -15.18 -20.45 1.55
CA TYR A 172 -15.80 -20.76 2.84
C TYR A 172 -14.78 -20.98 3.95
N ASP A 173 -13.66 -21.64 3.66
CA ASP A 173 -12.57 -21.81 4.62
C ASP A 173 -12.04 -20.45 5.09
N ASN A 174 -11.83 -19.51 4.17
CA ASN A 174 -11.45 -18.15 4.51
C ASN A 174 -12.51 -17.43 5.35
N ALA A 175 -13.80 -17.61 5.05
CA ALA A 175 -14.89 -17.05 5.85
C ALA A 175 -14.93 -17.65 7.26
N LEU A 176 -14.68 -18.95 7.40
CA LEU A 176 -14.61 -19.64 8.69
C LEU A 176 -13.43 -19.15 9.53
N LEU A 177 -12.25 -18.97 8.93
CA LEU A 177 -11.08 -18.41 9.61
C LEU A 177 -11.40 -17.01 10.18
N LEU A 178 -12.01 -16.15 9.37
CA LEU A 178 -12.43 -14.82 9.82
C LEU A 178 -13.45 -14.89 10.98
N LEU A 179 -14.42 -15.81 10.91
CA LEU A 179 -15.40 -16.01 11.99
C LEU A 179 -14.73 -16.53 13.28
N GLN A 180 -13.74 -17.40 13.17
CA GLN A 180 -12.96 -17.89 14.31
C GLN A 180 -12.11 -16.78 14.96
N GLU A 181 -11.53 -15.88 14.18
CA GLU A 181 -10.83 -14.70 14.69
C GLU A 181 -11.77 -13.71 15.40
N LEU A 182 -13.02 -13.60 14.94
CA LEU A 182 -14.03 -12.69 15.51
C LEU A 182 -14.76 -13.28 16.73
N SER A 183 -14.93 -14.60 16.80
CA SER A 183 -15.53 -15.33 17.93
C SER A 183 -15.08 -14.86 19.33
N PRO A 184 -13.78 -14.75 19.63
CA PRO A 184 -13.30 -14.30 20.95
C PRO A 184 -13.54 -12.82 21.23
N LEU A 185 -13.84 -12.01 20.21
CA LEU A 185 -14.17 -10.58 20.35
C LEU A 185 -15.66 -10.36 20.64
N VAL A 186 -16.52 -11.28 20.21
CA VAL A 186 -17.97 -11.22 20.42
C VAL A 186 -18.40 -11.87 21.75
N GLY A 187 -17.67 -12.90 22.20
CA GLY A 187 -17.94 -13.62 23.46
C GLY A 187 -17.47 -12.93 24.76
N LYS A 188 -16.87 -11.74 24.68
CA LYS A 188 -16.41 -10.96 25.85
C LYS A 188 -17.35 -9.80 26.21
N ARG A 189 -18.66 -10.04 26.18
CA ARG A 189 -19.66 -9.15 26.79
C ARG A 189 -20.29 -9.80 28.00
#